data_AF-H5XG87-F1
#
_entry.id   AF-H5XG87-F1
#
_cell.length_a   1.000
_cell.length_b   1.000
_cell.length_c   1.000
_cell.angle_alpha   90.00
_cell.angle_beta   90.00
_cell.angle_gamma   90.00
#
_symmetry.space_group_name_H-M   'P 1'
#
loop_
_entity.id
_entity.type
_entity.pdbx_description
1 polymer ?
#
loop_
_entity_poly.entity_id
_entity_poly.type
_entity_poly.pdbx_seq_one_letter_code
_entity_poly.pdbx_strand_id
1 'polypeptide(L)'
;MITPDTKDWTWVLERPCAECGFDSGALGWEEVPALVRANAASWCDVLSAGVRLRTRPRPDRWSVLEYACHVRDALRLLDERLVLTLTEDEPTYDDWDQDRAAVDGRYNDQDPSTVATDLSIAAERVATRLDQLPDGAVHRSGRRSDGVRFTVETLVRYFVHDVVHHLHDVSAPAAGR
;
A
#
# COMPACT_ATOMS: atom_id res chain seq x y z
N MET A 1 0.47 -20.89 -8.98
CA MET A 1 -0.45 -19.81 -9.39
C MET A 1 -0.67 -18.99 -8.14
N ILE A 2 -0.58 -17.66 -8.22
CA ILE A 2 -0.90 -16.81 -7.07
C ILE A 2 -2.36 -17.08 -6.69
N THR A 3 -2.60 -17.33 -5.41
CA THR A 3 -3.96 -17.47 -4.91
C THR A 3 -4.56 -16.08 -4.88
N PRO A 4 -5.66 -15.82 -5.61
CA PRO A 4 -6.26 -14.50 -5.63
C PRO A 4 -6.60 -14.05 -4.21
N ASP A 5 -6.30 -12.81 -3.89
CA ASP A 5 -6.73 -12.25 -2.63
C ASP A 5 -8.22 -11.90 -2.68
N THR A 6 -9.03 -12.63 -1.90
CA THR A 6 -10.47 -12.42 -1.81
C THR A 6 -10.88 -11.87 -0.44
N LYS A 7 -9.93 -11.45 0.39
CA LYS A 7 -10.23 -10.95 1.73
C LYS A 7 -10.75 -9.50 1.63
N ASP A 8 -11.83 -9.22 2.33
CA ASP A 8 -12.21 -7.84 2.60
C ASP A 8 -11.30 -7.29 3.69
N TRP A 9 -10.26 -6.55 3.30
CA TRP A 9 -9.29 -6.00 4.25
C TRP A 9 -9.81 -4.83 5.07
N THR A 10 -11.06 -4.36 4.89
CA THR A 10 -11.58 -3.23 5.65
C THR A 10 -11.65 -3.48 7.16
N TRP A 11 -11.67 -4.75 7.61
CA TRP A 11 -11.62 -5.09 9.04
C TRP A 11 -10.36 -4.55 9.76
N VAL A 12 -9.27 -4.25 9.04
CA VAL A 12 -8.03 -3.69 9.62
C VAL A 12 -8.21 -2.30 10.21
N LEU A 13 -9.35 -1.66 9.91
CA LEU A 13 -9.78 -0.40 10.50
C LEU A 13 -10.40 -0.59 11.89
N GLU A 14 -10.80 -1.82 12.24
CA GLU A 14 -11.54 -2.12 13.46
C GLU A 14 -10.66 -2.75 14.54
N ARG A 15 -9.54 -3.38 14.17
CA ARG A 15 -8.65 -4.11 15.09
C ARG A 15 -7.23 -4.27 14.55
N PRO A 16 -6.22 -4.50 15.42
CA PRO A 16 -4.86 -4.79 15.00
C PRO A 16 -4.77 -6.00 14.08
N CYS A 17 -3.83 -5.95 13.14
CA CYS A 17 -3.56 -7.07 12.26
C CYS A 17 -2.86 -8.20 13.02
N ALA A 18 -3.45 -9.40 13.02
CA ALA A 18 -2.86 -10.56 13.69
C ALA A 18 -1.58 -11.09 13.01
N GLU A 19 -1.35 -10.73 11.74
CA GLU A 19 -0.20 -11.17 10.97
C GLU A 19 1.01 -10.24 11.19
N CYS A 20 0.88 -8.94 10.88
CA CYS A 20 1.99 -7.99 11.03
C CYS A 20 2.01 -7.23 12.37
N GLY A 21 0.99 -7.40 13.23
CA GLY A 21 0.87 -6.73 14.52
C GLY A 21 0.49 -5.23 14.44
N PHE A 22 0.38 -4.67 13.24
CA PHE A 22 0.10 -3.25 13.05
C PHE A 22 -1.33 -2.89 13.43
N ASP A 23 -1.49 -1.87 14.28
CA ASP A 23 -2.77 -1.28 14.65
C ASP A 23 -2.94 0.05 13.92
N SER A 24 -3.72 0.02 12.83
CA SER A 24 -3.96 1.21 12.03
C SER A 24 -4.80 2.25 12.76
N GLY A 25 -5.58 1.88 13.78
CA GLY A 25 -6.45 2.78 14.55
C GLY A 25 -5.73 3.47 15.71
N ALA A 26 -4.69 2.87 16.26
CA ALA A 26 -3.87 3.46 17.32
C ALA A 26 -2.83 4.48 16.81
N LEU A 27 -2.56 4.51 15.51
CA LEU A 27 -1.61 5.45 14.90
C LEU A 27 -2.15 6.89 14.93
N GLY A 28 -1.37 7.83 15.45
CA GLY A 28 -1.67 9.26 15.36
C GLY A 28 -1.70 9.72 13.90
N TRP A 29 -2.66 10.57 13.54
CA TRP A 29 -2.81 11.03 12.15
C TRP A 29 -1.55 11.76 11.66
N GLU A 30 -0.95 12.55 12.54
CA GLU A 30 0.29 13.30 12.35
C GLU A 30 1.52 12.39 12.14
N GLU A 31 1.45 11.12 12.53
CA GLU A 31 2.54 10.15 12.39
C GLU A 31 2.52 9.46 11.02
N VAL A 32 1.36 9.45 10.35
CA VAL A 32 1.17 8.76 9.07
C VAL A 32 2.17 9.19 7.99
N PRO A 33 2.41 10.49 7.73
CA PRO A 33 3.34 10.91 6.68
C PRO A 33 4.78 10.42 6.92
N ALA A 34 5.23 10.45 8.17
CA ALA A 34 6.54 9.96 8.56
C ALA A 34 6.65 8.44 8.38
N LEU A 35 5.60 7.70 8.74
CA LEU A 35 5.53 6.24 8.56
C LEU A 35 5.62 5.85 7.08
N VAL A 36 4.89 6.53 6.19
CA VAL A 36 4.91 6.26 4.75
C VAL A 36 6.32 6.47 4.17
N ARG A 37 7.00 7.57 4.55
CA ARG A 37 8.39 7.84 4.12
C ARG A 37 9.36 6.78 4.65
N ALA A 38 9.24 6.39 5.92
CA ALA A 38 10.10 5.38 6.54
C ALA A 38 9.92 3.99 5.91
N ASN A 39 8.69 3.63 5.56
CA ASN A 39 8.39 2.39 4.85
C ASN A 39 9.04 2.37 3.45
N ALA A 40 8.94 3.47 2.70
CA ALA A 40 9.58 3.60 1.40
C ALA A 40 11.10 3.48 1.47
N ALA A 41 11.73 4.11 2.47
CA ALA A 41 13.17 3.97 2.71
C ALA A 41 13.55 2.50 2.99
N SER A 42 12.75 1.78 3.77
CA SER A 42 12.98 0.36 4.06
C SER A 42 12.87 -0.51 2.79
N TRP A 43 11.93 -0.21 1.89
CA TRP A 43 11.86 -0.88 0.59
C TRP A 43 13.09 -0.60 -0.29
N CYS A 44 13.60 0.62 -0.28
CA CYS A 44 14.83 0.96 -1.00
C CYS A 44 16.03 0.15 -0.48
N ASP A 45 16.14 -0.06 0.83
CA ASP A 45 17.17 -0.91 1.43
C ASP A 45 17.01 -2.38 1.00
N VAL A 46 15.79 -2.91 1.05
CA VAL A 46 15.46 -4.28 0.61
C VAL A 46 15.82 -4.50 -0.86
N LEU A 47 15.45 -3.56 -1.74
CA LEU A 47 15.74 -3.65 -3.16
C LEU A 47 17.25 -3.49 -3.46
N SER A 48 17.94 -2.63 -2.71
CA SER A 48 19.38 -2.41 -2.88
C SER A 48 20.23 -3.59 -2.39
N ALA A 49 19.74 -4.36 -1.40
CA ALA A 49 20.40 -5.58 -0.93
C ALA A 49 20.49 -6.67 -2.02
N GLY A 50 19.57 -6.68 -3.00
CA GLY A 50 19.71 -7.42 -4.26
C GLY A 50 19.56 -8.95 -4.20
N VAL A 51 19.23 -9.54 -3.04
CA VAL A 51 19.18 -11.01 -2.89
C VAL A 51 17.82 -11.57 -3.30
N ARG A 52 17.79 -12.40 -4.34
CA ARG A 52 16.63 -13.19 -4.79
C ARG A 52 15.35 -12.37 -5.03
N LEU A 53 15.49 -11.09 -5.43
CA LEU A 53 14.36 -10.17 -5.58
C LEU A 53 13.23 -10.70 -6.49
N ARG A 54 13.59 -11.47 -7.52
CA ARG A 54 12.64 -12.03 -8.50
C ARG A 54 12.16 -13.44 -8.17
N THR A 55 12.75 -14.09 -7.17
CA THR A 55 12.42 -15.47 -6.82
C THR A 55 11.21 -15.46 -5.90
N ARG A 56 10.09 -16.01 -6.37
CA ARG A 56 8.94 -16.28 -5.52
C ARG A 56 9.31 -17.37 -4.49
N PRO A 57 9.13 -17.14 -3.18
CA PRO A 57 9.46 -18.13 -2.17
C PRO A 57 8.54 -19.36 -2.25
N ARG A 58 7.31 -19.18 -2.74
CA ARG A 58 6.36 -20.25 -3.06
C ARG A 58 5.52 -19.87 -4.28
N PRO A 59 4.94 -20.84 -5.02
CA PRO A 59 4.17 -20.55 -6.24
C PRO A 59 2.90 -19.71 -6.03
N ASP A 60 2.43 -19.60 -4.79
CA ASP A 60 1.26 -18.85 -4.33
C ASP A 60 1.61 -17.50 -3.67
N ARG A 61 2.90 -17.13 -3.64
CA ARG A 61 3.39 -15.89 -3.04
C ARG A 61 4.18 -15.08 -4.06
N TRP A 62 3.99 -13.76 -4.04
CA TRP A 62 4.78 -12.85 -4.85
C TRP A 62 6.25 -12.84 -4.43
N SER A 63 7.11 -12.45 -5.37
CA SER A 63 8.51 -12.16 -5.11
C SER A 63 8.65 -10.83 -4.38
N VAL A 64 9.85 -10.56 -3.84
CA VAL A 64 10.15 -9.26 -3.20
C VAL A 64 9.93 -8.10 -4.19
N LEU A 65 10.34 -8.27 -5.45
CA LEU A 65 10.17 -7.23 -6.48
C LEU A 65 8.69 -7.00 -6.82
N GLU A 66 7.90 -8.07 -6.84
CA GLU A 66 6.46 -7.98 -7.07
C GLU A 66 5.75 -7.23 -5.93
N TYR A 67 6.07 -7.54 -4.68
CA TYR A 67 5.57 -6.77 -3.53
C TYR A 67 6.00 -5.30 -3.57
N ALA A 68 7.24 -4.99 -3.96
CA ALA A 68 7.68 -3.60 -4.08
C ALA A 68 6.92 -2.83 -5.18
N CYS A 69 6.67 -3.46 -6.33
CA CYS A 69 5.85 -2.86 -7.39
C CYS A 69 4.42 -2.63 -6.91
N HIS A 70 3.84 -3.59 -6.17
CA HIS A 70 2.53 -3.46 -5.56
C HIS A 70 2.47 -2.27 -4.60
N VAL A 71 3.39 -2.15 -3.65
CA VAL A 71 3.43 -1.04 -2.69
C VAL A 71 3.54 0.31 -3.41
N ARG A 72 4.38 0.42 -4.44
CA ARG A 72 4.47 1.63 -5.29
C ARG A 72 3.11 1.98 -5.89
N ASP A 73 2.42 1.01 -6.50
CA ASP A 73 1.18 1.28 -7.22
C ASP A 73 -0.01 1.49 -6.25
N ALA A 74 0.01 0.85 -5.07
CA ALA A 74 -0.91 1.14 -3.98
C ALA A 74 -0.77 2.59 -3.47
N LEU A 75 0.46 3.10 -3.32
CA LEU A 75 0.70 4.51 -2.97
C LEU A 75 0.24 5.48 -4.06
N ARG A 76 0.44 5.14 -5.34
CA ARG A 76 -0.08 5.95 -6.47
C ARG A 76 -1.60 5.99 -6.47
N LEU A 77 -2.24 4.86 -6.25
CA LEU A 77 -3.70 4.74 -6.18
C LEU A 77 -4.27 5.51 -4.98
N LEU A 78 -3.58 5.46 -3.83
CA LEU A 78 -3.93 6.28 -2.67
C LEU A 78 -3.86 7.78 -3.01
N ASP A 79 -2.78 8.25 -3.63
CA ASP A 79 -2.64 9.66 -4.03
C ASP A 79 -3.76 10.10 -4.98
N GLU A 80 -4.06 9.29 -5.99
CA GLU A 80 -5.16 9.56 -6.94
C GLU A 80 -6.52 9.68 -6.23
N ARG A 81 -6.85 8.69 -5.38
CA ARG A 81 -8.12 8.68 -4.65
C ARG A 81 -8.21 9.80 -3.61
N LEU A 82 -7.08 10.19 -3.00
CA LEU A 82 -7.02 11.38 -2.15
C LEU A 82 -7.32 12.64 -2.96
N VAL A 83 -6.68 12.82 -4.12
CA VAL A 83 -6.96 13.98 -4.99
C VAL A 83 -8.44 14.05 -5.32
N LEU A 84 -9.03 12.97 -5.84
CA LEU A 84 -10.45 12.90 -6.17
C LEU A 84 -11.32 13.27 -4.95
N THR A 85 -11.09 12.62 -3.80
CA THR A 85 -11.89 12.86 -2.59
C THR A 85 -11.78 14.29 -2.07
N LEU A 86 -10.64 14.95 -2.30
CA LEU A 86 -10.40 16.33 -1.88
C LEU A 86 -11.00 17.36 -2.85
N THR A 87 -11.08 17.04 -4.15
CA THR A 87 -11.54 17.98 -5.18
C THR A 87 -12.98 17.79 -5.62
N GLU A 88 -13.56 16.61 -5.38
CA GLU A 88 -14.91 16.24 -5.80
C GLU A 88 -15.79 15.89 -4.60
N ASP A 89 -17.11 16.03 -4.76
CA ASP A 89 -18.10 15.68 -3.75
C ASP A 89 -18.51 14.21 -3.89
N GLU A 90 -18.24 13.41 -2.86
CA GLU A 90 -18.50 11.96 -2.81
C GLU A 90 -18.14 11.18 -4.10
N PRO A 91 -16.88 11.29 -4.61
CA PRO A 91 -16.50 10.64 -5.86
C PRO A 91 -16.56 9.13 -5.74
N THR A 92 -16.75 8.46 -6.89
CA THR A 92 -16.59 7.01 -7.00
C THR A 92 -15.27 6.69 -7.68
N TYR A 93 -14.50 5.75 -7.13
CA TYR A 93 -13.27 5.23 -7.72
C TYR A 93 -13.33 3.71 -7.90
N ASP A 94 -12.70 3.22 -8.96
CA ASP A 94 -12.71 1.80 -9.30
C ASP A 94 -12.07 0.94 -8.21
N ASP A 95 -12.63 -0.23 -7.97
CA ASP A 95 -11.98 -1.29 -7.20
C ASP A 95 -10.76 -1.82 -7.97
N TRP A 96 -9.73 -2.21 -7.23
CA TRP A 96 -8.42 -2.53 -7.80
C TRP A 96 -8.06 -3.99 -7.59
N ASP A 97 -7.98 -4.73 -8.70
CA ASP A 97 -7.48 -6.09 -8.75
C ASP A 97 -5.95 -6.07 -8.78
N GLN A 98 -5.34 -6.23 -7.60
CA GLN A 98 -3.90 -6.21 -7.39
C GLN A 98 -3.17 -7.37 -8.10
N ASP A 99 -3.80 -8.55 -8.18
CA ASP A 99 -3.22 -9.72 -8.84
C ASP A 99 -3.17 -9.54 -10.36
N ARG A 100 -4.26 -9.01 -10.93
CA ARG A 100 -4.28 -8.63 -12.34
C ARG A 100 -3.27 -7.53 -12.62
N ALA A 101 -3.18 -6.51 -11.77
CA ALA A 101 -2.20 -5.43 -11.92
C ALA A 101 -0.76 -5.94 -11.94
N ALA A 102 -0.42 -6.91 -11.08
CA ALA A 102 0.90 -7.53 -11.05
C ALA A 102 1.24 -8.29 -12.34
N VAL A 103 0.25 -9.00 -12.91
CA VAL A 103 0.39 -9.73 -14.17
C VAL A 103 0.51 -8.76 -15.36
N ASP A 104 -0.44 -7.83 -15.50
CA ASP A 104 -0.50 -6.88 -16.61
C ASP A 104 0.72 -5.94 -16.62
N GLY A 105 1.13 -5.51 -15.42
CA GLY A 105 2.31 -4.68 -15.21
C GLY A 105 3.63 -5.44 -15.28
N ARG A 106 3.61 -6.77 -15.46
CA ARG A 106 4.77 -7.66 -15.45
C ARG A 106 5.75 -7.32 -14.32
N TYR A 107 5.24 -7.22 -13.10
CA TYR A 107 6.00 -6.66 -11.97
C TYR A 107 7.37 -7.34 -11.79
N ASN A 108 7.42 -8.67 -11.95
CA ASN A 108 8.64 -9.43 -11.77
C ASN A 108 9.69 -9.25 -12.89
N ASP A 109 9.36 -8.53 -13.96
CA ASP A 109 10.26 -8.19 -15.08
C ASP A 109 10.79 -6.75 -14.97
N GLN A 110 10.22 -5.93 -14.07
CA GLN A 110 10.61 -4.53 -13.94
C GLN A 110 12.04 -4.36 -13.43
N ASP A 111 12.62 -3.18 -13.64
CA ASP A 111 13.95 -2.84 -13.12
C ASP A 111 13.87 -2.43 -11.64
N PRO A 112 14.57 -3.13 -10.71
CA PRO A 112 14.47 -2.84 -9.27
C PRO A 112 14.86 -1.41 -8.89
N SER A 113 15.84 -0.82 -9.58
CA SER A 113 16.30 0.54 -9.28
C SER A 113 15.26 1.60 -9.68
N THR A 114 14.58 1.36 -10.79
CA THR A 114 13.44 2.17 -11.25
C THR A 114 12.27 2.02 -10.29
N VAL A 115 11.96 0.80 -9.85
CA VAL A 115 10.88 0.55 -8.87
C VAL A 115 11.16 1.25 -7.55
N ALA A 116 12.38 1.18 -7.01
CA ALA A 116 12.77 1.87 -5.78
C ALA A 116 12.60 3.40 -5.89
N THR A 117 13.05 3.96 -7.01
CA THR A 117 12.92 5.40 -7.30
C THR A 117 11.46 5.82 -7.34
N ASP A 118 10.65 5.11 -8.11
CA ASP A 118 9.24 5.41 -8.29
C ASP A 118 8.43 5.23 -6.99
N LEU A 119 8.75 4.21 -6.19
CA LEU A 119 8.14 3.97 -4.88
C LEU A 119 8.42 5.14 -3.95
N SER A 120 9.67 5.60 -3.89
CA SER A 120 10.06 6.77 -3.08
C SER A 120 9.32 8.03 -3.50
N ILE A 121 9.17 8.26 -4.82
CA ILE A 121 8.40 9.40 -5.36
C ILE A 121 6.92 9.29 -4.97
N ALA A 122 6.31 8.10 -5.10
CA ALA A 122 4.91 7.89 -4.75
C ALA A 122 4.67 8.12 -3.25
N ALA A 123 5.55 7.59 -2.40
CA ALA A 123 5.51 7.79 -0.96
C ALA A 123 5.62 9.27 -0.58
N GLU A 124 6.56 10.01 -1.18
CA GLU A 124 6.74 11.44 -0.88
C GLU A 124 5.52 12.28 -1.32
N ARG A 125 4.88 11.94 -2.44
CA ARG A 125 3.65 12.61 -2.89
C ARG A 125 2.51 12.43 -1.90
N VAL A 126 2.27 11.18 -1.47
CA VAL A 126 1.25 10.87 -0.46
C VAL A 126 1.58 11.62 0.84
N ALA A 127 2.80 11.49 1.35
CA ALA A 127 3.19 12.08 2.62
C ALA A 127 3.07 13.62 2.60
N THR A 128 3.55 14.27 1.55
CA THR A 128 3.40 15.73 1.37
C THR A 128 1.93 16.15 1.34
N ARG A 129 1.06 15.37 0.67
CA ARG A 129 -0.38 15.69 0.61
C ARG A 129 -1.03 15.58 1.99
N LEU A 130 -0.67 14.59 2.76
CA LEU A 130 -1.18 14.38 4.11
C LEU A 130 -0.66 15.47 5.08
N ASP A 131 0.60 15.90 4.93
CA ASP A 131 1.20 17.02 5.68
C ASP A 131 0.46 18.35 5.41
N GLN A 132 -0.11 18.50 4.21
CA GLN A 132 -0.79 19.73 3.75
C GLN A 132 -2.32 19.60 3.75
N LEU A 133 -2.85 18.59 4.43
CA LEU A 133 -4.27 18.31 4.41
C LEU A 133 -5.06 19.45 5.08
N PRO A 134 -6.07 20.05 4.42
CA PRO A 134 -6.87 21.11 5.03
C PRO A 134 -7.62 20.62 6.26
N ASP A 135 -7.86 21.52 7.22
CA ASP A 135 -8.63 21.23 8.43
C ASP A 135 -10.00 20.61 8.09
N GLY A 136 -10.32 19.50 8.75
CA GLY A 136 -11.58 18.76 8.54
C GLY A 136 -11.65 17.93 7.25
N ALA A 137 -10.67 18.04 6.34
CA ALA A 137 -10.68 17.27 5.10
C ALA A 137 -10.52 15.74 5.34
N VAL A 138 -10.00 15.34 6.50
CA VAL A 138 -9.96 13.94 6.97
C VAL A 138 -11.35 13.26 6.96
N HIS A 139 -12.43 14.04 7.09
CA HIS A 139 -13.81 13.53 7.11
C HIS A 139 -14.49 13.51 5.74
N ARG A 140 -13.86 14.07 4.69
CA ARG A 140 -14.40 13.96 3.32
C ARG A 140 -14.44 12.51 2.90
N SER A 141 -15.46 12.13 2.12
CA SER A 141 -15.69 10.75 1.76
C SER A 141 -15.74 10.53 0.25
N GLY A 142 -15.40 9.31 -0.16
CA GLY A 142 -15.64 8.77 -1.49
C GLY A 142 -16.11 7.32 -1.39
N ARG A 143 -16.44 6.73 -2.53
CA ARG A 143 -16.96 5.36 -2.62
C ARG A 143 -16.11 4.53 -3.57
N ARG A 144 -15.71 3.34 -3.17
CA ARG A 144 -15.15 2.36 -4.09
C ARG A 144 -16.27 1.70 -4.88
N SER A 145 -16.02 1.30 -6.13
CA SER A 145 -17.05 0.78 -7.03
C SER A 145 -17.77 -0.48 -6.54
N ASP A 146 -17.22 -1.19 -5.56
CA ASP A 146 -17.83 -2.32 -4.86
C ASP A 146 -18.86 -1.92 -3.77
N GLY A 147 -19.03 -0.61 -3.54
CA GLY A 147 -20.00 -0.03 -2.62
C GLY A 147 -19.41 0.42 -1.28
N VAL A 148 -18.16 0.05 -0.97
CA VAL A 148 -17.50 0.44 0.28
C VAL A 148 -17.30 1.96 0.31
N ARG A 149 -17.68 2.59 1.42
CA ARG A 149 -17.48 4.04 1.65
C ARG A 149 -16.26 4.24 2.53
N PHE A 150 -15.35 5.11 2.10
CA PHE A 150 -14.24 5.56 2.92
C PHE A 150 -14.33 7.07 3.16
N THR A 151 -13.93 7.50 4.35
CA THR A 151 -13.41 8.85 4.58
C THR A 151 -11.94 8.91 4.16
N VAL A 152 -11.37 10.10 3.99
CA VAL A 152 -9.92 10.28 3.80
C VAL A 152 -9.14 9.55 4.89
N GLU A 153 -9.56 9.67 6.15
CA GLU A 153 -8.90 8.99 7.27
C GLU A 153 -8.89 7.47 7.10
N THR A 154 -10.07 6.87 6.88
CA THR A 154 -10.20 5.42 6.79
C THR A 154 -9.55 4.86 5.54
N LEU A 155 -9.57 5.60 4.42
CA LEU A 155 -8.85 5.25 3.21
C LEU A 155 -7.35 5.19 3.47
N VAL A 156 -6.79 6.22 4.11
CA VAL A 156 -5.36 6.29 4.41
C VAL A 156 -4.95 5.18 5.36
N ARG A 157 -5.68 4.95 6.46
CA ARG A 157 -5.39 3.87 7.41
C ARG A 157 -5.42 2.49 6.74
N TYR A 158 -6.40 2.27 5.85
CA TYR A 158 -6.52 1.04 5.06
C TYR A 158 -5.28 0.79 4.18
N PHE A 159 -4.85 1.80 3.41
CA PHE A 159 -3.64 1.68 2.56
C PHE A 159 -2.35 1.60 3.37
N VAL A 160 -2.25 2.32 4.49
CA VAL A 160 -1.05 2.29 5.34
C VAL A 160 -0.86 0.91 5.95
N HIS A 161 -1.93 0.21 6.35
CA HIS A 161 -1.83 -1.19 6.75
C HIS A 161 -1.23 -2.04 5.63
N ASP A 162 -1.73 -1.92 4.40
CA ASP A 162 -1.24 -2.68 3.23
C ASP A 162 0.27 -2.47 2.99
N VAL A 163 0.70 -1.21 2.99
CA VAL A 163 2.09 -0.79 2.81
C VAL A 163 3.01 -1.34 3.91
N VAL A 164 2.57 -1.33 5.17
CA VAL A 164 3.31 -1.91 6.30
C VAL A 164 3.32 -3.44 6.24
N HIS A 165 2.18 -4.04 5.90
CA HIS A 165 2.00 -5.48 5.84
C HIS A 165 2.92 -6.13 4.80
N HIS A 166 3.05 -5.54 3.61
CA HIS A 166 3.91 -6.12 2.58
C HIS A 166 5.39 -5.99 2.88
N LEU A 167 5.82 -5.00 3.67
CA LEU A 167 7.18 -4.97 4.17
C LEU A 167 7.40 -6.12 5.18
N HIS A 168 6.41 -6.44 6.00
CA HIS A 168 6.44 -7.62 6.87
C HIS A 168 6.51 -8.92 6.06
N ASP A 169 5.74 -9.06 4.97
CA ASP A 169 5.76 -10.27 4.11
C ASP A 169 7.14 -10.63 3.59
N VAL A 170 7.99 -9.62 3.29
CA VAL A 170 9.35 -9.82 2.78
C VAL A 170 10.42 -9.86 3.87
N SER A 171 10.12 -9.34 5.07
CA SER A 171 11.07 -9.26 6.19
C SER A 171 10.94 -10.44 7.16
N ALA A 172 9.76 -11.04 7.26
CA ALA A 172 9.54 -12.21 8.09
C ALA A 172 10.29 -13.41 7.49
N PRO A 173 11.05 -14.19 8.29
CA PRO A 173 11.64 -15.41 7.80
C PRO A 173 10.52 -16.31 7.26
N ALA A 174 10.65 -16.75 6.00
CA ALA A 174 9.71 -17.69 5.41
C ALA A 174 9.56 -18.87 6.37
N ALA A 175 8.38 -19.03 6.97
CA ALA A 175 8.15 -20.08 7.96
C ALA A 175 8.54 -21.42 7.33
N GLY A 176 9.65 -21.96 7.83
CA GLY A 176 10.24 -23.19 7.34
C GLY A 176 9.26 -24.34 7.47
N ARG A 177 9.05 -25.04 6.37
CA ARG A 177 8.68 -26.46 6.40
C ARG A 177 9.71 -27.19 5.57
#